data_AF-A0A8C8SE99-F1
#
_entry.id   AF-A0A8C8SE99-F1
#
_cell.length_a   1.000
_cell.length_b   1.000
_cell.length_c   1.000
_cell.angle_alpha   90.00
_cell.angle_beta   90.00
_cell.angle_gamma   90.00
#
_symmetry.space_group_name_H-M   'P 1'
#
loop_
_entity.id
_entity.type
_entity.pdbx_description
1 polymer ?
#
loop_
_entity_poly.entity_id
_entity_poly.type
_entity_poly.pdbx_seq_one_letter_code
_entity_poly.pdbx_strand_id
1 'polypeptide(L)' 'EDVEDDNGMINSTTYVAQLYYKISRIDWDYECEQQQIKGIHHGPAIAQPIDIDGSQHSKSFVSDYLWSLVDTAW' A
#
# COMPACT_ATOMS: atom_id res chain seq x y z
N GLU A 1 -8.69 31.31 -11.92
CA GLU A 1 -7.59 30.92 -12.83
C GLU A 1 -6.89 29.71 -12.18
N ASP A 2 -7.67 28.69 -11.81
CA ASP A 2 -7.30 27.70 -10.76
C ASP A 2 -7.39 26.24 -11.25
N VAL A 3 -7.62 26.04 -12.54
CA VAL A 3 -7.86 24.70 -13.12
C VAL A 3 -6.55 23.97 -13.46
N GLU A 4 -5.46 24.72 -13.69
CA GLU A 4 -4.15 24.14 -14.03
C GLU A 4 -3.47 23.47 -12.81
N ASP A 5 -3.67 24.01 -11.61
CA ASP A 5 -3.06 23.49 -10.37
C ASP A 5 -3.71 22.16 -9.94
N ASP A 6 -5.05 22.07 -10.05
CA ASP A 6 -5.82 20.86 -9.72
C ASP A 6 -5.44 19.68 -10.64
N ASN A 7 -5.35 19.92 -11.95
CA ASN A 7 -5.00 18.88 -12.91
C ASN A 7 -3.54 18.39 -12.73
N GLY A 8 -2.61 19.28 -12.37
CA GLY A 8 -1.24 18.92 -12.01
C GLY A 8 -1.16 18.06 -10.74
N MET A 9 -1.94 18.41 -9.71
CA MET A 9 -1.97 17.72 -8.43
C MET A 9 -2.62 16.33 -8.52
N ILE A 10 -3.68 16.18 -9.32
CA ILE A 10 -4.34 14.88 -9.59
C ILE A 10 -3.35 13.91 -10.27
N ASN A 11 -2.57 14.39 -11.23
CA ASN A 11 -1.56 13.58 -11.91
C ASN A 11 -0.44 13.14 -10.96
N SER A 12 0.01 14.03 -10.08
CA SER A 12 1.03 13.72 -9.06
C SER A 12 0.53 12.67 -8.06
N THR A 13 -0.68 12.83 -7.53
CA THR A 13 -1.27 11.91 -6.55
C THR A 13 -1.50 10.52 -7.15
N THR A 14 -2.00 10.47 -8.38
CA THR A 14 -2.19 9.23 -9.13
C THR A 14 -0.85 8.51 -9.35
N TYR A 15 0.19 9.26 -9.75
CA TYR A 15 1.52 8.72 -9.94
C TYR A 15 2.10 8.13 -8.64
N VAL A 16 1.97 8.83 -7.52
CA VAL A 16 2.45 8.36 -6.21
C VAL A 16 1.74 7.08 -5.79
N ALA A 17 0.42 7.02 -5.91
CA ALA A 17 -0.35 5.80 -5.59
C ALA A 17 0.08 4.61 -6.47
N GLN A 18 0.24 4.84 -7.78
CA GLN A 18 0.72 3.82 -8.71
C GLN A 18 2.15 3.37 -8.40
N LEU A 19 3.01 4.28 -7.97
CA LEU A 19 4.40 3.96 -7.60
C LEU A 19 4.45 3.07 -6.36
N TYR A 20 3.66 3.37 -5.33
CA TYR A 20 3.55 2.52 -4.15
C TYR A 20 3.09 1.11 -4.52
N TYR A 21 2.04 0.98 -5.33
CA TYR A 21 1.59 -0.33 -5.81
C TYR A 21 2.66 -1.05 -6.63
N LYS A 22 3.40 -0.34 -7.50
CA LYS A 22 4.43 -0.95 -8.32
C LYS A 22 5.59 -1.52 -7.49
N ILE A 23 5.92 -0.86 -6.39
CA ILE A 23 6.99 -1.27 -5.47
C ILE A 23 6.49 -2.39 -4.54
N SER A 24 5.39 -2.17 -3.82
CA SER A 24 4.94 -3.08 -2.78
C SER A 24 4.14 -4.25 -3.32
N ARG A 25 3.48 -4.08 -4.47
CA ARG A 25 2.52 -5.03 -5.05
C ARG A 25 1.33 -5.32 -4.12
N ILE A 26 1.02 -4.40 -3.20
CA ILE A 26 -0.10 -4.54 -2.27
C ILE A 26 -1.30 -3.74 -2.77
N ASP A 27 -2.44 -4.41 -2.89
CA ASP A 27 -3.74 -3.78 -3.04
C ASP A 27 -4.45 -3.73 -1.69
N TRP A 28 -4.97 -2.57 -1.29
CA TRP A 28 -5.54 -2.35 0.05
C TRP A 28 -7.06 -2.44 0.03
N ASP A 29 -7.63 -3.05 1.07
CA ASP A 29 -9.07 -3.06 1.31
C ASP A 29 -9.47 -1.74 1.99
N TYR A 30 -10.03 -0.80 1.21
CA TYR A 30 -10.45 0.51 1.71
C TYR A 30 -11.79 0.48 2.46
N GLU A 31 -12.50 -0.65 2.46
CA GLU A 31 -13.79 -0.83 3.13
C GLU A 31 -13.64 -1.53 4.50
N CYS A 32 -12.41 -1.68 5.00
CA CYS A 32 -12.12 -2.29 6.30
C CYS A 32 -12.17 -1.29 7.48
N GLU A 33 -12.06 -1.80 8.71
CA GLU A 33 -12.05 -0.97 9.92
C GLU A 33 -10.80 -0.07 9.98
N GLN A 34 -10.92 1.14 10.55
CA GLN A 34 -9.86 2.16 10.50
C GLN A 34 -8.52 1.73 11.12
N GLN A 35 -8.54 0.79 12.07
CA GLN A 35 -7.33 0.26 12.71
C GLN A 35 -6.85 -1.04 12.07
N GLN A 36 -7.63 -1.62 11.16
CA GLN A 36 -7.27 -2.84 10.45
C GLN A 36 -6.42 -2.49 9.23
N ILE A 37 -5.33 -3.20 9.06
CA ILE A 37 -4.45 -3.10 7.90
C ILE A 37 -4.71 -4.33 7.06
N LYS A 38 -5.54 -4.18 6.04
CA LYS A 38 -6.07 -5.29 5.26
C LYS A 38 -5.85 -5.10 3.77
N GLY A 39 -5.41 -6.15 3.09
CA GLY A 39 -5.11 -6.10 1.67
C GLY A 39 -4.65 -7.43 1.09
N ILE A 40 -4.15 -7.40 -0.14
CA ILE A 40 -3.63 -8.57 -0.85
C ILE A 40 -2.26 -8.21 -1.43
N HIS A 41 -1.25 -9.03 -1.14
CA HIS A 41 0.07 -8.92 -1.74
C HIS A 41 0.18 -9.79 -3.00
N HIS A 42 0.50 -9.17 -4.14
CA HIS A 42 0.66 -9.79 -5.46
C HIS A 42 2.13 -9.96 -5.85
N GLY A 43 2.83 -10.86 -5.14
CA GLY A 43 4.17 -11.31 -5.49
C GLY A 43 4.21 -12.21 -6.75
N PRO A 44 5.39 -12.75 -7.11
CA PRO A 44 5.54 -13.70 -8.23
C PRO A 44 4.89 -15.07 -7.99
N ALA A 45 4.51 -15.36 -6.74
CA ALA A 45 3.83 -16.57 -6.32
C ALA A 45 2.30 -16.35 -6.20
N ILE A 46 1.62 -17.26 -5.50
CA ILE A 46 0.20 -17.14 -5.17
C ILE A 46 -0.01 -15.89 -4.31
N ALA A 47 -1.02 -15.08 -4.64
CA ALA A 47 -1.37 -13.89 -3.88
C ALA A 47 -1.65 -14.21 -2.40
N GLN A 48 -1.13 -13.40 -1.49
CA GLN A 48 -1.22 -13.63 -0.05
C GLN A 48 -2.11 -12.56 0.62
N PRO A 49 -3.05 -12.94 1.50
CA PRO A 49 -3.84 -11.98 2.24
C PRO A 49 -3.00 -11.29 3.32
N ILE A 50 -3.28 -10.01 3.55
CA ILE A 50 -2.80 -9.23 4.68
C ILE A 50 -4.02 -8.89 5.53
N ASP A 51 -3.98 -9.22 6.82
CA ASP A 51 -5.00 -8.86 7.80
C ASP A 51 -4.33 -8.69 9.17
N ILE A 52 -4.11 -7.45 9.57
CA ILE A 52 -3.38 -7.08 10.79
C ILE A 52 -4.23 -6.09 11.59
N ASP A 53 -4.40 -6.35 12.89
CA ASP A 53 -4.94 -5.37 13.82
C ASP A 53 -3.85 -4.35 14.19
N GLY A 54 -3.88 -3.18 13.56
CA GLY A 54 -2.93 -2.10 13.78
C GLY A 54 -2.97 -1.51 15.19
N SER A 55 -3.98 -1.84 16.02
CA SER A 55 -4.03 -1.45 17.43
C SER A 55 -3.09 -2.28 18.31
N GLN A 56 -2.77 -3.50 17.89
CA GLN A 56 -1.98 -4.47 18.65
C GLN A 56 -0.50 -4.47 18.28
N HIS A 57 -0.13 -3.73 17.23
CA HIS A 57 1.22 -3.75 16.67
C HIS A 57 1.83 -2.36 16.60
N SER A 58 3.14 -2.27 16.85
CA SER A 58 3.85 -1.02 16.64
C SER A 58 3.94 -0.68 15.15
N LYS A 59 4.01 0.62 14.84
CA LYS A 59 4.20 1.09 13.46
C LYS A 59 5.46 0.53 12.79
N SER A 60 6.53 0.32 13.57
CA SER A 60 7.76 -0.27 13.06
C SER A 60 7.57 -1.74 12.69
N PHE A 61 6.93 -2.53 13.56
CA PHE A 61 6.64 -3.93 13.27
C PHE A 61 5.79 -4.08 12.01
N VAL A 62 4.73 -3.29 11.87
CA VAL A 62 3.88 -3.30 10.67
C VAL A 62 4.72 -2.98 9.42
N SER A 63 5.56 -1.95 9.49
CA SER A 63 6.40 -1.55 8.35
C SER A 63 7.39 -2.66 7.98
N ASP A 64 8.10 -3.22 8.97
CA ASP A 64 9.05 -4.31 8.78
C ASP A 64 8.38 -5.55 8.17
N TYR A 65 7.19 -5.91 8.67
CA TYR A 65 6.39 -6.99 8.11
C TYR A 65 6.03 -6.75 6.66
N LEU A 66 5.46 -5.59 6.32
CA LEU A 66 5.04 -5.29 4.95
C LEU A 66 6.22 -5.29 3.99
N TRP A 67 7.38 -4.76 4.40
CA TRP A 67 8.58 -4.78 3.57
C TRP A 67 9.18 -6.18 3.43
N SER A 68 9.00 -7.07 4.40
CA SER A 68 9.44 -8.47 4.28
C SER A 68 8.68 -9.27 3.21
N LEU A 69 7.51 -8.79 2.76
CA LEU A 69 6.75 -9.42 1.67
C LEU A 69 7.33 -9.11 0.29
N VAL A 70 8.03 -7.98 0.16
CA VAL A 70 8.59 -7.51 -1.11
C VAL A 70 9.83 -8.34 -1.45
N ASP A 71 9.84 -8.94 -2.64
CA ASP A 71 10.99 -9.70 -3.10
C ASP A 71 12.21 -8.79 -3.30
N THR A 72 13.35 -9.20 -2.74
CA THR A 72 14.61 -8.46 -2.77
C THR A 72 15.63 -9.04 -3.75
N ALA A 73 15.27 -10.09 -4.49
CA ALA A 73 16.10 -10.62 -5.57
C ALA A 73 16.18 -9.63 -6.75
N TRP A 74 17.34 -9.54 -7.40
CA TRP A 74 17.65 -8.61 -8.50
C TRP A 74 17.88 -9.36 -9.82
#